data_AF-A0A1C3UGB2-F1
#
_entry.id   AF-A0A1C3UGB2-F1
#
_cell.length_a   1.000
_cell.length_b   1.000
_cell.length_c   1.000
_cell.angle_alpha   90.00
_cell.angle_beta   90.00
_cell.angle_gamma   90.00
#
_symmetry.space_group_name_H-M   'P 1'
#
loop_
_entity.id
_entity.type
_entity.pdbx_description
1 polymer ?
#
loop_
_entity_poly.entity_id
_entity_poly.type
_entity_poly.pdbx_seq_one_letter_code
_entity_poly.pdbx_strand_id
1 'polypeptide(L)'
;MDDLLREFLTETSESLDTVDNQLVKFEQEPNNAKILDNIFRLVHTIKGTCGFLGLPRLEALAHAGETLMGKFRDGMPVTAEAVTVILSSIDRIKEILAGLEATEAEPEGNDRDLIDKLEAMVEQGMAAMSGSAQPMPTAGTAAPVADAPPLVPEAPAAAAAPAKEMTMGTLVDQTLERPLRPGEVSLDELERAFRETAIEAPVPAPVAKAEVKAEPAAEAAKPAKEKAAPKKSMADEMAGEGDRIANQSIRVNVDTLEHLMTMVSELVLTRNQLLEISRRNEDTEFKVPLQRLSNVTAELQEGVMKTRMQPIGNAWQKLPRIVRDLSSELGKQIELEMHGADTELDRQVLDLIKDPLTHMVRNSADHGLETPAERLASGKGEQGTIRLSAYHEGGHIIICIADNGRGLNTEKIKAKALSSGLVTEAELEKMSEAQIHKF
;
A
#
# COMPACT_ATOMS: atom_id res chain seq x y z
N MET A 1 6.98 5.14 28.67
CA MET A 1 7.01 3.92 27.85
C MET A 1 8.41 3.35 27.90
N ASP A 2 8.54 2.09 28.31
CA ASP A 2 9.80 1.34 28.27
C ASP A 2 10.37 1.33 26.84
N ASP A 3 11.67 1.56 26.67
CA ASP A 3 12.33 1.58 25.35
C ASP A 3 12.14 0.25 24.61
N LEU A 4 12.12 -0.85 25.37
CA LEU A 4 11.87 -2.19 24.86
C LEU A 4 10.44 -2.36 24.33
N LEU A 5 9.46 -1.75 25.01
CA LEU A 5 8.06 -1.78 24.58
C LEU A 5 7.85 -0.96 23.30
N ARG A 6 8.56 0.17 23.16
CA ARG A 6 8.48 1.02 21.97
C ARG A 6 9.09 0.35 20.74
N GLU A 7 10.22 -0.33 20.91
CA GLU A 7 10.83 -1.14 19.85
C GLU A 7 9.90 -2.28 19.43
N PHE A 8 9.32 -2.99 20.41
CA PHE A 8 8.33 -4.04 20.15
C PHE A 8 7.10 -3.53 19.39
N LEU A 9 6.51 -2.40 19.80
CA LEU A 9 5.35 -1.82 19.12
C LEU A 9 5.67 -1.50 17.65
N THR A 10 6.85 -0.92 17.40
CA THR A 10 7.30 -0.57 16.04
C THR A 10 7.52 -1.82 15.19
N GLU A 11 8.32 -2.77 15.67
CA GLU A 11 8.67 -4.00 14.94
C GLU A 11 7.43 -4.89 14.70
N THR A 12 6.54 -4.98 15.70
CA THR A 12 5.32 -5.77 15.58
C THR A 12 4.35 -5.13 14.60
N SER A 13 4.20 -3.79 14.61
CA SER A 13 3.34 -3.09 13.64
C SER A 13 3.82 -3.31 12.20
N GLU A 14 5.12 -3.16 11.94
CA GLU A 14 5.71 -3.43 10.62
C GLU A 14 5.56 -4.90 10.19
N SER A 15 5.72 -5.82 11.14
CA SER A 15 5.54 -7.26 10.92
C SER A 15 4.09 -7.57 10.57
N LEU A 16 3.11 -6.99 11.28
CA LEU A 16 1.68 -7.21 11.01
C LEU A 16 1.25 -6.62 9.66
N ASP A 17 1.78 -5.48 9.25
CA ASP A 17 1.53 -4.92 7.91
C ASP A 17 2.12 -5.80 6.81
N THR A 18 3.26 -6.44 7.06
CA THR A 18 3.82 -7.44 6.15
C THR A 18 2.95 -8.69 6.09
N VAL A 19 2.48 -9.16 7.24
CA VAL A 19 1.58 -10.33 7.35
C VAL A 19 0.26 -10.08 6.61
N ASP A 20 -0.38 -8.93 6.80
CA ASP A 20 -1.63 -8.55 6.10
C ASP A 20 -1.47 -8.64 4.59
N ASN A 21 -0.41 -8.02 4.07
CA ASN A 21 -0.11 -8.02 2.64
C ASN A 21 0.15 -9.42 2.09
N GLN A 22 0.83 -10.26 2.86
CA GLN A 22 1.09 -11.64 2.48
C GLN A 22 -0.18 -12.51 2.55
N LEU A 23 -1.07 -12.29 3.51
CA LEU A 23 -2.34 -13.00 3.62
C LEU A 23 -3.28 -12.68 2.47
N VAL A 24 -3.35 -11.42 2.03
CA VAL A 24 -4.15 -11.05 0.84
C VAL A 24 -3.63 -11.76 -0.42
N LYS A 25 -2.29 -11.86 -0.59
CA LYS A 25 -1.69 -12.63 -1.69
C LYS A 25 -1.93 -14.12 -1.54
N PHE A 26 -1.82 -14.65 -0.32
CA PHE A 26 -2.08 -16.05 -0.02
C PHE A 26 -3.52 -16.45 -0.34
N GLU A 27 -4.47 -15.55 -0.15
CA GLU A 27 -5.87 -15.78 -0.51
C GLU A 27 -6.09 -15.92 -2.02
N GLN A 28 -5.28 -15.22 -2.84
CA GLN A 28 -5.28 -15.36 -4.29
C GLN A 28 -4.53 -16.62 -4.75
N GLU A 29 -3.52 -17.05 -3.97
CA GLU A 29 -2.68 -18.23 -4.25
C GLU A 29 -2.60 -19.20 -3.04
N PRO A 30 -3.67 -19.95 -2.71
CA PRO A 30 -3.80 -20.69 -1.44
C PRO A 30 -2.80 -21.84 -1.22
N ASN A 31 -1.99 -22.18 -2.23
CA ASN A 31 -0.99 -23.25 -2.18
C ASN A 31 0.45 -22.72 -2.27
N ASN A 32 0.67 -21.42 -2.10
CA ASN A 32 2.00 -20.84 -2.16
C ASN A 32 2.74 -21.03 -0.82
N ALA A 33 3.46 -22.16 -0.71
CA ALA A 33 4.19 -22.55 0.51
C ALA A 33 5.19 -21.47 1.00
N LYS A 34 5.79 -20.69 0.08
CA LYS A 34 6.72 -19.61 0.46
C LYS A 34 6.02 -18.48 1.21
N ILE A 35 4.80 -18.12 0.80
CA ILE A 35 4.02 -17.08 1.45
C ILE A 35 3.61 -17.56 2.85
N LEU A 36 3.14 -18.80 2.96
CA LEU A 36 2.75 -19.39 4.24
C LEU A 36 3.93 -19.49 5.23
N ASP A 37 5.11 -19.94 4.77
CA ASP A 37 6.31 -20.04 5.61
C ASP A 37 6.77 -18.67 6.14
N ASN A 38 6.68 -17.62 5.31
CA ASN A 38 7.02 -16.27 5.73
C ASN A 38 6.04 -15.74 6.77
N ILE A 39 4.74 -15.91 6.56
CA ILE A 39 3.74 -15.47 7.54
C ILE A 39 3.91 -16.23 8.86
N PHE A 40 4.11 -17.54 8.81
CA PHE A 40 4.33 -18.36 10.01
C PHE A 40 5.53 -17.87 10.82
N ARG A 41 6.67 -17.55 10.18
CA ARG A 41 7.85 -16.99 10.86
C ARG A 41 7.57 -15.67 11.55
N LEU A 42 6.83 -14.77 10.89
CA LEU A 42 6.48 -13.46 11.44
C LEU A 42 5.57 -13.63 12.67
N VAL A 43 4.49 -14.40 12.55
CA VAL A 43 3.56 -14.65 13.67
C VAL A 43 4.26 -15.37 14.84
N HIS A 44 5.13 -16.34 14.56
CA HIS A 44 5.93 -17.03 15.58
C HIS A 44 6.85 -16.05 16.33
N THR A 45 7.46 -15.10 15.61
CA THR A 45 8.32 -14.08 16.21
C THR A 45 7.49 -13.16 17.12
N ILE A 46 6.34 -12.69 16.64
CA ILE A 46 5.41 -11.86 17.43
C ILE A 46 5.00 -12.59 18.72
N LYS A 47 4.57 -13.86 18.63
CA LYS A 47 4.24 -14.67 19.82
C LYS A 47 5.41 -14.75 20.80
N GLY A 48 6.61 -15.02 20.29
CA GLY A 48 7.83 -15.12 21.10
C GLY A 48 8.13 -13.83 21.87
N THR A 49 8.03 -12.68 21.20
CA THR A 49 8.27 -11.39 21.83
C THR A 49 7.17 -11.03 22.83
N CYS A 50 5.89 -11.35 22.55
CA CYS A 50 4.79 -11.19 23.51
C CYS A 50 5.02 -11.99 24.80
N GLY A 51 5.46 -13.24 24.70
CA GLY A 51 5.77 -14.08 25.86
C GLY A 51 6.95 -13.55 26.69
N PHE A 52 7.96 -12.96 26.04
CA PHE A 52 9.09 -12.32 26.72
C PHE A 52 8.69 -11.05 27.48
N LEU A 53 7.80 -10.24 26.90
CA LEU A 53 7.32 -8.99 27.49
C LEU A 53 6.20 -9.17 28.52
N GLY A 54 5.71 -10.39 28.71
CA GLY A 54 4.61 -10.68 29.63
C GLY A 54 3.28 -10.09 29.17
N LEU A 55 2.99 -10.22 27.87
CA LEU A 55 1.76 -9.76 27.21
C LEU A 55 0.85 -10.98 26.91
N PRO A 56 0.20 -11.58 27.94
CA PRO A 56 -0.48 -12.87 27.82
C PRO A 56 -1.68 -12.84 26.86
N ARG A 57 -2.36 -11.70 26.72
CA ARG A 57 -3.52 -11.59 25.84
C ARG A 57 -3.08 -11.61 24.37
N LEU A 58 -2.07 -10.83 24.02
CA LEU A 58 -1.44 -10.85 22.69
C LEU A 58 -0.80 -12.21 22.38
N GLU A 59 -0.11 -12.81 23.36
CA GLU A 59 0.50 -14.13 23.21
C GLU A 59 -0.55 -15.20 22.86
N ALA A 60 -1.68 -15.23 23.57
CA ALA A 60 -2.74 -16.21 23.33
C ALA A 60 -3.32 -16.11 21.91
N LEU A 61 -3.57 -14.88 21.45
CA LEU A 61 -4.14 -14.64 20.12
C LEU A 61 -3.14 -14.97 18.99
N ALA A 62 -1.87 -14.58 19.16
CA ALA A 62 -0.80 -14.91 18.22
C ALA A 62 -0.56 -16.43 18.15
N HIS A 63 -0.62 -17.13 19.29
CA HIS A 63 -0.48 -18.58 19.36
C HIS A 63 -1.64 -19.31 18.66
N ALA A 64 -2.89 -18.88 18.88
CA ALA A 64 -4.04 -19.47 18.20
C ALA A 64 -3.91 -19.32 16.67
N GLY A 65 -3.49 -18.14 16.19
CA GLY A 65 -3.21 -17.89 14.77
C GLY A 65 -2.08 -18.78 14.24
N GLU A 66 -0.95 -18.82 14.94
CA GLU A 66 0.20 -19.67 14.56
C GLU A 66 -0.19 -21.16 14.45
N THR A 67 -1.03 -21.66 15.36
CA THR A 67 -1.46 -23.06 15.37
C THR A 67 -2.21 -23.43 14.10
N LEU A 68 -3.17 -22.60 13.68
CA LEU A 68 -3.93 -22.81 12.46
C LEU A 68 -3.03 -22.73 11.22
N MET A 69 -2.12 -21.76 11.17
CA MET A 69 -1.16 -21.63 10.07
C MET A 69 -0.19 -22.80 9.99
N GLY A 70 0.24 -23.33 11.15
CA GLY A 70 1.02 -24.55 11.25
C GLY A 70 0.31 -25.75 10.62
N LYS A 71 -1.02 -25.87 10.81
CA LYS A 71 -1.79 -26.93 10.15
C LYS A 71 -1.83 -26.80 8.64
N PHE A 72 -1.97 -25.59 8.11
CA PHE A 72 -1.87 -25.37 6.66
C PHE A 72 -0.49 -25.77 6.12
N ARG A 73 0.57 -25.49 6.88
CA ARG A 73 1.93 -25.90 6.53
C ARG A 73 2.09 -27.42 6.52
N ASP A 74 1.42 -28.10 7.45
CA ASP A 74 1.39 -29.56 7.55
C ASP A 74 0.47 -30.23 6.48
N GLY A 75 -0.12 -29.43 5.58
CA GLY A 75 -0.88 -29.89 4.43
C GLY A 75 -2.40 -29.80 4.57
N MET A 76 -2.93 -29.21 5.65
CA MET A 76 -4.37 -28.95 5.79
C MET A 76 -4.83 -28.00 4.66
N PRO A 77 -5.94 -28.31 3.96
CA PRO A 77 -6.45 -27.43 2.92
C PRO A 77 -6.88 -26.09 3.51
N VAL A 78 -6.48 -25.00 2.86
CA VAL A 78 -6.82 -23.63 3.24
C VAL A 78 -8.24 -23.31 2.74
N THR A 79 -9.08 -22.75 3.60
CA THR A 79 -10.42 -22.27 3.26
C THR A 79 -10.49 -20.75 3.33
N ALA A 80 -11.37 -20.12 2.55
CA ALA A 80 -11.58 -18.67 2.59
C ALA A 80 -12.01 -18.21 4.00
N GLU A 81 -12.89 -18.99 4.65
CA GLU A 81 -13.36 -18.72 6.01
C GLU A 81 -12.19 -18.67 7.01
N ALA A 82 -11.22 -19.59 6.88
CA ALA A 82 -10.07 -19.61 7.78
C ALA A 82 -9.12 -18.42 7.56
N VAL A 83 -8.93 -17.99 6.31
CA VAL A 83 -8.17 -16.77 6.01
C VAL A 83 -8.86 -15.54 6.62
N THR A 84 -10.19 -15.44 6.51
CA THR A 84 -10.96 -14.35 7.13
C THR A 84 -10.76 -14.32 8.65
N VAL A 85 -10.83 -15.45 9.34
CA VAL A 85 -10.65 -15.49 10.80
C VAL A 85 -9.22 -15.11 11.20
N ILE A 86 -8.19 -15.56 10.47
CA ILE A 86 -6.80 -15.16 10.71
C ILE A 86 -6.64 -13.64 10.58
N LEU A 87 -7.22 -13.05 9.52
CA LEU A 87 -7.19 -11.61 9.30
C LEU A 87 -7.92 -10.84 10.41
N SER A 88 -9.07 -11.33 10.89
CA SER A 88 -9.76 -10.76 12.05
C SER A 88 -8.93 -10.84 13.33
N SER A 89 -8.15 -11.91 13.52
CA SER A 89 -7.22 -12.03 14.65
C SER A 89 -6.08 -11.00 14.56
N ILE A 90 -5.54 -10.74 13.37
CA ILE A 90 -4.53 -9.69 13.17
C ILE A 90 -5.08 -8.30 13.48
N ASP A 91 -6.30 -7.99 13.04
CA ASP A 91 -6.93 -6.71 13.38
C ASP A 91 -7.07 -6.56 14.90
N ARG A 92 -7.52 -7.61 15.59
CA ARG A 92 -7.62 -7.60 17.06
C ARG A 92 -6.25 -7.45 17.73
N ILE A 93 -5.19 -8.04 17.19
CA ILE A 93 -3.81 -7.79 17.65
C ILE A 93 -3.46 -6.30 17.49
N LYS A 94 -3.76 -5.68 16.34
CA LYS A 94 -3.51 -4.25 16.10
C LYS A 94 -4.29 -3.35 17.06
N GLU A 95 -5.55 -3.68 17.36
CA GLU A 95 -6.36 -2.98 18.37
C GLU A 95 -5.72 -3.06 19.75
N ILE A 96 -5.23 -4.24 20.15
CA ILE A 96 -4.56 -4.44 21.44
C ILE A 96 -3.24 -3.66 21.49
N LEU A 97 -2.45 -3.65 20.42
CA LEU A 97 -1.20 -2.88 20.33
C LEU A 97 -1.46 -1.37 20.44
N ALA A 98 -2.49 -0.84 19.78
CA ALA A 98 -2.87 0.57 19.90
C ALA A 98 -3.28 0.93 21.33
N GLY A 99 -3.99 0.02 22.02
CA GLY A 99 -4.29 0.17 23.43
C GLY A 99 -3.04 0.16 24.31
N LEU A 100 -2.13 -0.80 24.07
CA LEU A 100 -0.85 -0.94 24.77
C LEU A 100 0.06 0.29 24.57
N GLU A 101 0.05 0.89 23.38
CA GLU A 101 0.77 2.15 23.09
C GLU A 101 0.19 3.32 23.90
N ALA A 102 -1.13 3.40 24.05
CA ALA A 102 -1.77 4.50 24.76
C ALA A 102 -1.68 4.39 26.29
N THR A 103 -1.72 3.17 26.84
CA THR A 103 -1.85 2.94 28.30
C THR A 103 -0.63 2.29 28.93
N GLU A 104 0.35 1.86 28.13
CA GLU A 104 1.51 1.04 28.54
C GLU A 104 1.12 -0.29 29.21
N ALA A 105 -0.14 -0.72 29.07
CA ALA A 105 -0.66 -1.96 29.61
C ALA A 105 -1.63 -2.62 28.61
N GLU A 106 -1.67 -3.96 28.59
CA GLU A 106 -2.66 -4.65 27.76
C GLU A 106 -4.09 -4.24 28.18
N PRO A 107 -4.94 -3.82 27.24
CA PRO A 107 -6.35 -3.60 27.52
C PRO A 107 -7.02 -4.84 28.11
N GLU A 108 -8.02 -4.65 28.97
CA GLU A 108 -8.79 -5.76 29.53
C GLU A 108 -9.53 -6.56 28.44
N GLY A 109 -9.51 -7.89 28.52
CA GLY A 109 -10.18 -8.79 27.58
C GLY A 109 -9.53 -10.18 27.51
N ASN A 110 -10.14 -11.10 26.78
CA ASN A 110 -9.64 -12.47 26.63
C ASN A 110 -9.72 -13.05 25.20
N ASP A 111 -10.31 -12.31 24.26
CA ASP A 111 -10.44 -12.65 22.82
C ASP A 111 -10.92 -14.07 22.51
N ARG A 112 -11.70 -14.66 23.42
CA ARG A 112 -12.24 -16.03 23.27
C ARG A 112 -13.09 -16.18 22.02
N ASP A 113 -13.76 -15.11 21.60
CA ASP A 113 -14.56 -15.06 20.38
C ASP A 113 -13.78 -15.42 19.11
N LEU A 114 -12.48 -15.09 19.05
CA LEU A 114 -11.60 -15.40 17.92
C LEU A 114 -10.75 -16.64 18.18
N ILE A 115 -10.24 -16.80 19.40
CA ILE A 115 -9.44 -17.99 19.78
C ILE A 115 -10.25 -19.27 19.59
N ASP A 116 -11.49 -19.31 20.10
CA ASP A 116 -12.32 -20.52 20.02
C ASP A 116 -12.71 -20.83 18.55
N LYS A 117 -12.84 -19.81 17.67
CA LYS A 117 -13.08 -20.01 16.23
C LYS A 117 -11.85 -20.60 15.53
N LEU A 118 -10.66 -20.09 15.82
CA LEU A 118 -9.41 -20.60 15.28
C LEU A 118 -9.19 -22.07 15.70
N GLU A 119 -9.41 -22.39 16.97
CA GLU A 119 -9.30 -23.75 17.50
C GLU A 119 -10.33 -24.70 16.86
N ALA A 120 -11.59 -24.25 16.72
CA ALA A 120 -12.63 -25.04 16.04
C ALA A 120 -12.28 -25.33 14.58
N MET A 121 -11.68 -24.39 13.86
CA MET A 121 -11.21 -24.60 12.49
C MET A 121 -10.09 -25.63 12.40
N VAL A 122 -9.15 -25.61 13.35
CA VAL A 122 -8.09 -26.63 13.46
C VAL A 122 -8.71 -28.01 13.68
N GLU A 123 -9.69 -28.13 14.58
CA GLU A 123 -10.35 -29.40 14.88
C GLU A 123 -11.14 -29.93 13.67
N GLN A 124 -11.95 -29.08 13.02
CA GLN A 124 -12.72 -29.44 11.83
C GLN A 124 -11.81 -29.84 10.66
N GLY A 125 -10.73 -29.09 10.42
CA GLY A 125 -9.76 -29.41 9.38
C GLY A 125 -9.07 -30.75 9.64
N MET A 126 -8.69 -31.04 10.89
CA MET A 126 -8.06 -32.34 11.24
C MET A 126 -9.06 -33.50 11.11
N ALA A 127 -10.32 -33.30 11.48
CA ALA A 127 -11.38 -34.29 11.28
C ALA A 127 -11.60 -34.60 9.79
N ALA A 128 -11.57 -33.58 8.91
CA ALA A 128 -11.67 -33.76 7.46
C ALA A 128 -10.48 -34.54 6.86
N MET A 129 -9.27 -34.32 7.38
CA MET A 129 -8.07 -35.07 6.98
C MET A 129 -8.10 -36.53 7.46
N SER A 130 -8.67 -36.81 8.64
CA SER A 130 -8.83 -38.19 9.12
C SER A 130 -10.02 -38.92 8.49
N GLY A 131 -11.07 -38.21 8.08
CA GLY A 131 -12.28 -38.77 7.46
C GLY A 131 -12.13 -39.18 5.99
N SER A 132 -11.03 -38.80 5.32
CA SER A 132 -10.72 -39.15 3.92
C SER A 132 -9.85 -40.41 3.77
N ALA A 133 -9.53 -41.10 4.86
CA ALA A 133 -8.86 -42.40 4.82
C ALA A 133 -9.87 -43.54 4.52
N GLN A 134 -10.14 -43.80 3.23
CA GLN A 134 -10.68 -45.10 2.83
C GLN A 134 -9.61 -46.20 3.05
N PRO A 135 -9.96 -47.37 3.60
CA PRO A 135 -8.99 -48.41 3.91
C PRO A 135 -8.62 -49.21 2.66
N MET A 136 -7.32 -49.25 2.34
CA MET A 136 -6.72 -50.31 1.52
C MET A 136 -6.11 -51.41 2.42
N PRO A 137 -6.05 -52.67 1.95
CA PRO A 137 -5.96 -53.83 2.82
C PRO A 137 -4.54 -54.09 3.36
N THR A 138 -4.57 -54.77 4.50
CA THR A 138 -3.49 -55.17 5.39
C THR A 138 -2.42 -56.09 4.78
N ALA A 139 -1.15 -55.76 5.03
CA ALA A 139 -0.03 -56.68 5.28
C ALA A 139 1.15 -55.83 5.81
N GLY A 140 1.91 -56.10 6.86
CA GLY A 140 1.93 -57.11 7.91
C GLY A 140 3.10 -56.73 8.83
N THR A 141 2.87 -56.75 10.15
CA THR A 141 3.83 -56.94 11.26
C THR A 141 5.27 -56.38 11.17
N ALA A 142 5.62 -55.45 12.06
CA ALA A 142 6.43 -55.74 13.27
C ALA A 142 6.60 -54.47 14.15
N ALA A 143 6.46 -54.65 15.46
CA ALA A 143 6.65 -53.67 16.54
C ALA A 143 8.11 -53.69 17.07
N PRO A 144 8.43 -53.07 18.23
CA PRO A 144 8.47 -51.65 18.56
C PRO A 144 9.89 -51.23 19.05
N VAL A 145 10.17 -49.93 19.21
CA VAL A 145 11.28 -49.48 20.08
C VAL A 145 10.94 -48.16 20.77
N ALA A 146 11.32 -48.13 22.04
CA ALA A 146 10.93 -47.21 23.09
C ALA A 146 11.92 -46.05 23.28
N ASP A 147 11.49 -45.15 24.17
CA ASP A 147 12.25 -44.17 24.97
C ASP A 147 12.76 -42.88 24.30
N ALA A 148 12.10 -41.79 24.70
CA ALA A 148 12.73 -40.49 24.90
C ALA A 148 13.35 -40.43 26.31
N PRO A 149 14.41 -39.63 26.50
CA PRO A 149 14.39 -38.68 27.62
C PRO A 149 14.68 -37.23 27.20
N PRO A 150 14.35 -36.24 28.06
CA PRO A 150 14.20 -34.83 27.70
C PRO A 150 15.50 -34.03 27.83
N LEU A 151 15.63 -32.96 27.04
CA LEU A 151 16.65 -31.93 27.21
C LEU A 151 16.02 -30.70 27.89
N VAL A 152 16.50 -30.43 29.11
CA VAL A 152 16.28 -29.21 29.91
C VAL A 152 17.10 -28.05 29.32
N PRO A 153 16.62 -26.80 29.34
CA PRO A 153 17.39 -25.63 28.91
C PRO A 153 18.26 -25.10 30.05
N GLU A 154 19.52 -24.78 29.73
CA GLU A 154 20.49 -24.15 30.63
C GLU A 154 20.66 -22.68 30.23
N ALA A 155 20.32 -21.78 31.14
CA ALA A 155 20.57 -20.34 31.05
C ALA A 155 21.98 -20.01 31.59
N PRO A 156 22.63 -18.94 31.11
CA PRO A 156 23.64 -18.26 31.90
C PRO A 156 23.24 -16.81 32.19
N ALA A 157 23.40 -16.44 33.45
CA ALA A 157 23.26 -15.09 33.98
C ALA A 157 24.58 -14.30 33.93
N ALA A 158 24.42 -13.00 33.60
CA ALA A 158 25.13 -11.81 34.10
C ALA A 158 26.66 -11.68 34.01
N ALA A 159 27.11 -10.60 33.35
CA ALA A 159 28.26 -9.82 33.77
C ALA A 159 28.12 -8.34 33.31
N ALA A 160 28.25 -7.41 34.27
CA ALA A 160 28.13 -5.97 34.12
C ALA A 160 29.50 -5.28 33.93
N ALA A 161 29.57 -4.19 33.15
CA ALA A 161 30.63 -3.17 33.14
C ALA A 161 30.14 -1.90 32.37
N PRO A 162 30.74 -0.69 32.52
CA PRO A 162 30.04 0.48 33.04
C PRO A 162 29.74 1.62 32.03
N ALA A 163 29.01 2.61 32.57
CA ALA A 163 28.38 3.79 31.97
C ALA A 163 29.24 4.67 31.04
N LYS A 164 28.58 5.15 29.97
CA LYS A 164 28.88 6.43 29.31
C LYS A 164 27.63 7.31 29.34
N GLU A 165 27.82 8.54 29.79
CA GLU A 165 26.81 9.58 29.89
C GLU A 165 26.18 9.86 28.51
N MET A 166 24.85 9.75 28.44
CA MET A 166 24.04 10.33 27.36
C MET A 166 23.37 11.59 27.90
N THR A 167 23.60 12.69 27.20
CA THR A 167 22.99 13.99 27.44
C THR A 167 21.47 13.91 27.30
N MET A 168 20.72 14.39 28.30
CA MET A 168 19.26 14.54 28.25
C MET A 168 18.88 15.48 27.09
N GLY A 169 18.17 14.94 26.10
CA GLY A 169 17.40 15.73 25.13
C GLY A 169 15.93 15.67 25.51
N THR A 170 15.43 16.73 26.13
CA THR A 170 13.99 16.93 26.39
C THR A 170 13.30 17.22 25.06
N LEU A 171 12.33 16.39 24.65
CA LEU A 171 11.43 16.72 23.55
C LEU A 171 10.43 17.76 24.05
N VAL A 172 10.54 18.98 23.52
CA VAL A 172 9.55 20.04 23.72
C VAL A 172 8.59 19.96 22.54
N ASP A 173 7.29 19.91 22.83
CA ASP A 173 6.22 20.15 21.86
C ASP A 173 6.51 21.43 21.08
N GLN A 174 6.86 21.32 19.80
CA GLN A 174 6.94 22.49 18.92
C GLN A 174 5.54 22.92 18.47
N THR A 175 4.75 23.37 19.44
CA THR A 175 3.75 24.39 19.12
C THR A 175 4.52 25.69 18.85
N LEU A 176 4.18 26.42 17.79
CA LEU A 176 4.79 27.71 17.45
C LEU A 176 4.58 28.70 18.63
N GLU A 177 5.52 28.75 19.58
CA GLU A 177 5.54 29.72 20.70
C GLU A 177 5.95 31.13 20.26
N ARG A 178 5.70 31.51 19.00
CA ARG A 178 5.85 32.91 18.59
C ARG A 178 4.78 33.32 17.58
N PRO A 179 4.14 34.48 17.77
CA PRO A 179 3.39 35.10 16.68
C PRO A 179 4.30 35.34 15.47
N LEU A 180 3.76 35.09 14.28
CA LEU A 180 4.42 35.33 12.99
C LEU A 180 4.99 36.74 12.94
N ARG A 181 6.25 36.89 12.52
CA ARG A 181 6.83 38.23 12.26
C ARG A 181 6.19 38.80 10.99
N PRO A 182 6.10 40.14 10.85
CA PRO A 182 5.60 40.76 9.63
C PRO A 182 6.41 40.26 8.41
N GLY A 183 5.78 39.46 7.54
CA GLY A 183 6.40 38.86 6.34
C GLY A 183 6.67 37.34 6.39
N GLU A 184 6.46 36.65 7.52
CA GLU A 184 6.47 35.17 7.58
C GLU A 184 5.09 34.61 7.15
N VAL A 185 5.07 33.76 6.13
CA VAL A 185 3.88 33.05 5.60
C VAL A 185 3.80 31.65 6.23
N SER A 186 2.59 31.19 6.54
CA SER A 186 2.40 29.88 7.19
C SER A 186 2.67 28.72 6.22
N LEU A 187 2.97 27.53 6.76
CA LEU A 187 3.20 26.31 5.98
C LEU A 187 2.01 26.01 5.04
N ASP A 188 0.79 26.21 5.53
CA ASP A 188 -0.44 26.03 4.75
C ASP A 188 -0.57 27.04 3.59
N GLU A 189 -0.08 28.26 3.76
CA GLU A 189 -0.11 29.31 2.74
C GLU A 189 0.96 29.07 1.66
N LEU A 190 2.10 28.50 2.06
CA LEU A 190 3.18 28.03 1.18
C LEU A 190 2.74 26.83 0.34
N GLU A 191 2.06 25.86 0.94
CA GLU A 191 1.49 24.69 0.23
C GLU A 191 0.38 25.09 -0.74
N ARG A 192 -0.42 26.11 -0.40
CA ARG A 192 -1.46 26.62 -1.28
C ARG A 192 -0.88 27.36 -2.49
N ALA A 193 0.13 28.22 -2.29
CA ALA A 193 0.85 28.88 -3.38
C ALA A 193 1.53 27.86 -4.31
N PHE A 194 2.01 26.74 -3.76
CA PHE A 194 2.57 25.61 -4.51
C PHE A 194 1.55 24.92 -5.43
N ARG A 195 0.29 24.75 -5.00
CA ARG A 195 -0.78 24.11 -5.82
C ARG A 195 -1.36 25.02 -6.89
N GLU A 196 -1.43 26.32 -6.65
CA GLU A 196 -2.12 27.27 -7.54
C GLU A 196 -1.23 27.81 -8.68
N THR A 197 0.08 27.49 -8.71
CA THR A 197 0.99 28.02 -9.73
C THR A 197 0.96 27.19 -11.02
N ALA A 198 0.27 27.70 -12.05
CA ALA A 198 0.28 27.12 -13.39
C ALA A 198 1.68 27.23 -14.04
N ILE A 199 2.24 26.09 -14.47
CA ILE A 199 3.48 26.04 -15.24
C ILE A 199 3.17 26.52 -16.66
N GLU A 200 3.63 27.73 -17.00
CA GLU A 200 3.58 28.22 -18.38
C GLU A 200 4.51 27.35 -19.25
N ALA A 201 3.92 26.49 -20.09
CA ALA A 201 4.67 25.71 -21.07
C ALA A 201 5.32 26.65 -22.10
N PRO A 202 6.60 26.46 -22.46
CA PRO A 202 7.26 27.31 -23.44
C PRO A 202 6.66 27.04 -24.84
N VAL A 203 6.20 28.12 -25.48
CA VAL A 203 5.73 28.12 -26.88
C VAL A 203 6.90 27.75 -27.80
N PRO A 204 6.75 26.79 -28.74
CA PRO A 204 7.85 26.45 -29.65
C PRO A 204 8.05 27.56 -30.70
N ALA A 205 9.27 28.07 -30.80
CA ALA A 205 9.70 28.97 -31.87
C ALA A 205 9.92 28.18 -33.18
N PRO A 206 9.73 28.83 -34.37
CA PRO A 206 9.61 28.12 -35.63
C PRO A 206 10.95 27.59 -36.13
N VAL A 207 11.00 26.30 -36.46
CA VAL A 207 12.17 25.65 -37.06
C VAL A 207 12.25 26.06 -38.54
N ALA A 208 13.35 26.74 -38.89
CA ALA A 208 13.67 27.07 -40.28
C ALA A 208 13.96 25.78 -41.07
N LYS A 209 13.26 25.63 -42.19
CA LYS A 209 13.45 24.57 -43.18
C LYS A 209 14.88 24.58 -43.74
N ALA A 210 15.54 23.43 -43.68
CA ALA A 210 16.65 23.10 -44.58
C ALA A 210 16.28 21.82 -45.33
N GLU A 211 15.93 21.98 -46.62
CA GLU A 211 15.68 20.87 -47.53
C GLU A 211 17.01 20.36 -48.13
N VAL A 212 17.26 19.07 -47.85
CA VAL A 212 17.63 17.98 -48.76
C VAL A 212 18.91 18.07 -49.60
N LYS A 213 19.80 17.08 -49.41
CA LYS A 213 20.32 16.29 -50.54
C LYS A 213 20.53 14.82 -50.13
N ALA A 214 19.72 13.95 -50.69
CA ALA A 214 19.89 12.50 -50.66
C ALA A 214 20.17 12.01 -52.09
N GLU A 215 21.14 11.10 -52.22
CA GLU A 215 21.18 10.11 -53.29
C GLU A 215 21.63 8.75 -52.71
N PRO A 216 21.22 7.63 -53.31
CA PRO A 216 20.99 6.37 -52.63
C PRO A 216 22.03 5.30 -52.97
N ALA A 217 22.18 4.31 -52.09
CA ALA A 217 22.77 3.02 -52.46
C ALA A 217 22.01 1.89 -51.74
N ALA A 218 21.55 0.95 -52.55
CA ALA A 218 20.68 -0.15 -52.19
C ALA A 218 21.47 -1.41 -51.76
N GLU A 219 20.71 -2.29 -51.09
CA GLU A 219 20.68 -3.75 -51.27
C GLU A 219 21.64 -4.68 -50.47
N ALA A 220 20.99 -5.47 -49.59
CA ALA A 220 21.13 -6.90 -49.29
C ALA A 220 22.49 -7.52 -48.93
N ALA A 221 22.53 -8.21 -47.78
CA ALA A 221 22.52 -9.69 -47.70
C ALA A 221 22.64 -10.22 -46.26
N LYS A 222 21.82 -11.22 -45.92
CA LYS A 222 22.05 -12.20 -44.82
C LYS A 222 23.13 -13.21 -45.26
N PRO A 223 23.84 -13.85 -44.31
CA PRO A 223 23.58 -15.28 -44.06
C PRO A 223 23.68 -15.62 -42.55
N ALA A 224 22.76 -16.43 -41.99
CA ALA A 224 22.72 -17.90 -41.92
C ALA A 224 23.31 -18.45 -40.60
N LYS A 225 22.49 -19.30 -39.96
CA LYS A 225 22.75 -20.01 -38.71
C LYS A 225 23.74 -21.15 -38.95
N GLU A 226 24.67 -21.36 -38.02
CA GLU A 226 25.26 -22.68 -37.79
C GLU A 226 25.45 -22.94 -36.28
N LYS A 227 25.10 -24.15 -35.87
CA LYS A 227 25.13 -24.64 -34.48
C LYS A 227 26.57 -25.02 -34.09
N ALA A 228 27.00 -24.63 -32.90
CA ALA A 228 28.10 -25.30 -32.19
C ALA A 228 27.78 -25.36 -30.69
N ALA A 229 27.93 -26.56 -30.10
CA ALA A 229 27.75 -26.87 -28.69
C ALA A 229 28.87 -26.25 -27.82
N PRO A 230 28.66 -26.06 -26.50
CA PRO A 230 29.43 -25.12 -25.71
C PRO A 230 30.78 -25.70 -25.26
N LYS A 231 31.86 -24.97 -25.52
CA LYS A 231 33.11 -25.11 -24.76
C LYS A 231 33.04 -24.14 -23.57
N LYS A 232 33.20 -24.67 -22.36
CA LYS A 232 33.49 -23.88 -21.15
C LYS A 232 34.68 -22.96 -21.43
N SER A 233 34.45 -21.66 -21.47
CA SER A 233 35.49 -20.64 -21.39
C SER A 233 35.19 -19.74 -20.20
N MET A 234 36.25 -19.32 -19.53
CA MET A 234 36.34 -18.44 -18.36
C MET A 234 35.68 -17.08 -18.61
N ALA A 235 34.36 -17.05 -18.67
CA ALA A 235 33.51 -15.87 -18.84
C ALA A 235 32.39 -15.81 -17.78
N ASP A 236 32.61 -16.48 -16.64
CA ASP A 236 31.67 -16.54 -15.51
C ASP A 236 32.09 -15.65 -14.32
N GLU A 237 33.22 -14.93 -14.44
CA GLU A 237 33.69 -13.99 -13.39
C GLU A 237 33.52 -12.50 -13.76
N MET A 238 33.15 -12.16 -15.01
CA MET A 238 32.88 -10.78 -15.42
C MET A 238 31.40 -10.47 -15.72
N ALA A 239 30.51 -11.47 -15.65
CA ALA A 239 29.06 -11.26 -15.78
C ALA A 239 28.37 -10.93 -14.44
N GLY A 240 29.03 -11.19 -13.31
CA GLY A 240 28.49 -10.95 -11.96
C GLY A 240 28.68 -9.52 -11.42
N GLU A 241 29.43 -8.67 -12.13
CA GLU A 241 29.72 -7.30 -11.65
C GLU A 241 28.76 -6.25 -12.22
N GLY A 242 28.25 -6.47 -13.45
CA GLY A 242 27.24 -5.60 -14.06
C GLY A 242 25.87 -5.68 -13.37
N ASP A 243 25.53 -6.85 -12.81
CA ASP A 243 24.25 -7.08 -12.13
C ASP A 243 24.25 -6.56 -10.67
N ARG A 244 25.43 -6.45 -10.05
CA ARG A 244 25.59 -5.92 -8.67
C ARG A 244 25.51 -4.40 -8.59
N ILE A 245 25.73 -3.70 -9.70
CA ILE A 245 25.64 -2.22 -9.75
C ILE A 245 24.22 -1.75 -10.09
N ALA A 246 23.39 -2.59 -10.72
CA ALA A 246 22.05 -2.21 -11.17
C ALA A 246 21.00 -2.07 -10.06
N ASN A 247 21.24 -2.65 -8.86
CA ASN A 247 20.28 -2.66 -7.76
C ASN A 247 20.89 -2.18 -6.42
N GLN A 248 21.60 -1.05 -6.44
CA GLN A 248 21.97 -0.38 -5.19
C GLN A 248 20.79 0.47 -4.68
N SER A 249 19.92 -0.12 -3.87
CA SER A 249 18.86 0.60 -3.15
C SER A 249 19.40 1.21 -1.86
N ILE A 250 19.14 2.50 -1.64
CA ILE A 250 19.48 3.19 -0.39
C ILE A 250 18.18 3.40 0.40
N ARG A 251 18.14 2.91 1.65
CA ARG A 251 17.04 3.23 2.57
C ARG A 251 17.32 4.60 3.19
N VAL A 252 16.38 5.52 3.03
CA VAL A 252 16.47 6.90 3.53
C VAL A 252 15.34 7.12 4.54
N ASN A 253 15.62 7.87 5.61
CA ASN A 253 14.59 8.26 6.58
C ASN A 253 13.60 9.24 5.91
N VAL A 254 12.30 9.04 6.17
CA VAL A 254 11.21 9.88 5.66
C VAL A 254 11.42 11.36 6.01
N ASP A 255 11.85 11.67 7.23
CA ASP A 255 12.08 13.04 7.71
C ASP A 255 13.14 13.78 6.86
N THR A 256 14.11 13.03 6.31
CA THR A 256 15.15 13.60 5.46
C THR A 256 14.59 14.03 4.11
N LEU A 257 13.69 13.23 3.52
CA LEU A 257 13.02 13.57 2.27
C LEU A 257 12.05 14.75 2.45
N GLU A 258 11.38 14.81 3.60
CA GLU A 258 10.50 15.92 3.96
C GLU A 258 11.28 17.23 4.12
N HIS A 259 12.41 17.21 4.83
CA HIS A 259 13.28 18.38 4.96
C HIS A 259 13.84 18.85 3.61
N LEU A 260 14.21 17.92 2.72
CA LEU A 260 14.64 18.24 1.35
C LEU A 260 13.52 18.95 0.57
N MET A 261 12.27 18.52 0.71
CA MET A 261 11.13 19.16 0.06
C MET A 261 10.88 20.57 0.58
N THR A 262 10.99 20.80 1.89
CA THR A 262 10.88 22.14 2.47
C THR A 262 11.95 23.07 1.92
N MET A 263 13.22 22.62 1.88
CA MET A 263 14.31 23.42 1.31
C MET A 263 14.12 23.72 -0.18
N VAL A 264 13.68 22.73 -0.97
CA VAL A 264 13.38 22.94 -2.40
C VAL A 264 12.23 23.93 -2.58
N SER A 265 11.21 23.87 -1.72
CA SER A 265 10.07 24.80 -1.75
C SER A 265 10.49 26.23 -1.43
N GLU A 266 11.32 26.43 -0.41
CA GLU A 266 11.94 27.72 -0.10
C GLU A 266 12.80 28.24 -1.25
N LEU A 267 13.54 27.36 -1.93
CA LEU A 267 14.34 27.72 -3.10
C LEU A 267 13.46 28.17 -4.28
N VAL A 268 12.34 27.48 -4.54
CA VAL A 268 11.36 27.87 -5.57
C VAL A 268 10.79 29.25 -5.28
N LEU A 269 10.43 29.53 -4.03
CA LEU A 269 9.91 30.83 -3.61
C LEU A 269 10.95 31.94 -3.76
N THR A 270 12.18 31.69 -3.30
CA THR A 270 13.29 32.63 -3.43
C THR A 270 13.58 32.93 -4.90
N ARG A 271 13.59 31.90 -5.76
CA ARG A 271 13.72 32.06 -7.22
C ARG A 271 12.60 32.92 -7.80
N ASN A 272 11.34 32.70 -7.39
CA ASN A 272 10.19 33.48 -7.88
C ASN A 272 10.29 34.95 -7.45
N GLN A 273 10.70 35.22 -6.21
CA GLN A 273 10.95 36.58 -5.72
C GLN A 273 12.05 37.27 -6.53
N LEU A 274 13.16 36.58 -6.83
CA LEU A 274 14.24 37.13 -7.66
C LEU A 274 13.79 37.43 -9.10
N LEU A 275 12.97 36.56 -9.69
CA LEU A 275 12.37 36.78 -11.01
C LEU A 275 11.44 38.00 -10.99
N GLU A 276 10.65 38.19 -9.93
CA GLU A 276 9.78 39.35 -9.78
C GLU A 276 10.57 40.66 -9.64
N ILE A 277 11.62 40.67 -8.81
CA ILE A 277 12.52 41.83 -8.64
C ILE A 277 13.19 42.19 -9.98
N SER A 278 13.70 41.19 -10.71
CA SER A 278 14.31 41.40 -12.03
C SER A 278 13.32 41.92 -13.06
N ARG A 279 12.07 41.43 -13.05
CA ARG A 279 10.98 41.94 -13.91
C ARG A 279 10.65 43.40 -13.61
N ARG A 280 10.60 43.79 -12.33
CA ARG A 280 10.31 45.17 -11.90
C ARG A 280 11.42 46.16 -12.24
N ASN A 281 12.68 45.72 -12.20
CA ASN A 281 13.85 46.57 -12.44
C ASN A 281 14.30 46.59 -13.91
N GLU A 282 13.58 45.91 -14.82
CA GLU A 282 13.92 45.73 -16.25
C GLU A 282 15.35 45.22 -16.51
N ASP A 283 15.92 44.54 -15.52
CA ASP A 283 17.35 44.29 -15.45
C ASP A 283 17.76 43.17 -16.41
N THR A 284 18.35 43.55 -17.55
CA THR A 284 18.56 42.62 -18.67
C THR A 284 19.78 41.71 -18.46
N GLU A 285 20.74 42.14 -17.64
CA GLU A 285 21.93 41.34 -17.31
C GLU A 285 21.59 40.10 -16.47
N PHE A 286 20.57 40.18 -15.60
CA PHE A 286 20.17 39.07 -14.73
C PHE A 286 19.18 38.09 -15.36
N LYS A 287 18.59 38.41 -16.52
CA LYS A 287 17.61 37.54 -17.20
C LYS A 287 18.17 36.14 -17.49
N VAL A 288 19.36 36.06 -18.06
CA VAL A 288 19.96 34.77 -18.45
C VAL A 288 20.39 33.94 -17.22
N PRO A 289 21.09 34.49 -16.21
CA PRO A 289 21.37 33.79 -14.96
C PRO A 289 20.12 33.32 -14.21
N LEU A 290 19.07 34.15 -14.12
CA LEU A 290 17.83 33.78 -13.43
C LEU A 290 17.03 32.72 -14.17
N GLN A 291 17.06 32.72 -15.51
CA GLN A 291 16.48 31.63 -16.29
C GLN A 291 17.22 30.31 -16.08
N ARG A 292 18.56 30.34 -15.94
CA ARG A 292 19.33 29.14 -15.60
C ARG A 292 19.01 28.65 -14.19
N LEU A 293 18.98 29.54 -13.20
CA LEU A 293 18.56 29.20 -11.83
C LEU A 293 17.18 28.56 -11.84
N SER A 294 16.25 29.15 -12.58
CA SER A 294 14.90 28.63 -12.79
C SER A 294 14.88 27.19 -13.28
N ASN A 295 15.64 26.89 -14.33
CA ASN A 295 15.68 25.55 -14.90
C ASN A 295 16.30 24.54 -13.92
N VAL A 296 17.41 24.89 -13.27
CA VAL A 296 18.07 24.02 -12.28
C VAL A 296 17.16 23.77 -11.07
N THR A 297 16.42 24.77 -10.59
CA THR A 297 15.45 24.59 -9.51
C THR A 297 14.30 23.68 -9.94
N ALA A 298 13.81 23.78 -11.17
CA ALA A 298 12.76 22.89 -11.69
C ALA A 298 13.26 21.43 -11.83
N GLU A 299 14.48 21.24 -12.35
CA GLU A 299 15.10 19.90 -12.43
C GLU A 299 15.32 19.29 -11.04
N LEU A 300 15.79 20.10 -10.07
CA LEU A 300 15.94 19.66 -8.68
C LEU A 300 14.59 19.28 -8.07
N GLN A 301 13.56 20.09 -8.28
CA GLN A 301 12.21 19.81 -7.79
C GLN A 301 11.66 18.52 -8.37
N GLU A 302 11.76 18.30 -9.68
CA GLU A 302 11.33 17.06 -10.32
C GLU A 302 12.11 15.85 -9.78
N GLY A 303 13.42 15.99 -9.59
CA GLY A 303 14.29 14.96 -9.02
C GLY A 303 13.86 14.55 -7.62
N VAL A 304 13.66 15.52 -6.71
CA VAL A 304 13.22 15.23 -5.34
C VAL A 304 11.81 14.63 -5.33
N MET A 305 10.88 15.14 -6.14
CA MET A 305 9.54 14.56 -6.26
C MET A 305 9.57 13.09 -6.68
N LYS A 306 10.41 12.72 -7.67
CA LYS A 306 10.59 11.32 -8.09
C LYS A 306 11.10 10.44 -6.96
N THR A 307 11.97 10.94 -6.08
CA THR A 307 12.45 10.13 -4.93
C THR A 307 11.37 9.86 -3.87
N ARG A 308 10.28 10.65 -3.85
CA ARG A 308 9.15 10.50 -2.92
C ARG A 308 7.98 9.70 -3.53
N MET A 309 7.99 9.48 -4.84
CA MET A 309 6.96 8.71 -5.50
C MET A 309 6.91 7.28 -4.95
N GLN A 310 5.71 6.78 -4.70
CA GLN A 310 5.46 5.39 -4.35
C GLN A 310 4.41 4.81 -5.29
N PRO A 311 4.47 3.50 -5.58
CA PRO A 311 3.42 2.82 -6.33
C PRO A 311 2.09 3.00 -5.62
N ILE A 312 1.08 3.41 -6.39
CA ILE A 312 -0.24 3.69 -5.85
C ILE A 312 -0.82 2.44 -5.20
N GLY A 313 -0.50 1.24 -5.68
CA GLY A 313 -1.03 -0.05 -5.21
C GLY A 313 -1.02 -0.21 -3.68
N ASN A 314 -0.07 0.42 -2.98
CA ASN A 314 -0.03 0.45 -1.51
C ASN A 314 -1.31 1.03 -0.88
N ALA A 315 -1.94 2.03 -1.50
CA ALA A 315 -3.18 2.64 -0.99
C ALA A 315 -4.42 1.74 -1.13
N TRP A 316 -4.34 0.66 -1.93
CA TRP A 316 -5.47 -0.18 -2.32
C TRP A 316 -5.30 -1.64 -1.87
N GLN A 317 -4.20 -1.96 -1.16
CA GLN A 317 -3.91 -3.28 -0.58
C GLN A 317 -5.06 -3.84 0.27
N LYS A 318 -5.79 -2.97 0.99
CA LYS A 318 -6.90 -3.37 1.87
C LYS A 318 -8.23 -3.57 1.12
N LEU A 319 -8.37 -3.04 -0.10
CA LEU A 319 -9.65 -3.06 -0.83
C LEU A 319 -10.17 -4.47 -1.15
N PRO A 320 -9.34 -5.46 -1.56
CA PRO A 320 -9.84 -6.80 -1.82
C PRO A 320 -10.55 -7.43 -0.61
N ARG A 321 -10.02 -7.19 0.59
CA ARG A 321 -10.62 -7.66 1.83
C ARG A 321 -11.95 -6.95 2.10
N ILE A 322 -11.95 -5.62 2.04
CA ILE A 322 -13.15 -4.80 2.26
C ILE A 322 -14.28 -5.21 1.28
N VAL A 323 -13.95 -5.44 0.01
CA VAL A 323 -14.94 -5.88 -0.99
C VAL A 323 -15.49 -7.27 -0.70
N ARG A 324 -14.66 -8.22 -0.21
CA ARG A 324 -15.14 -9.55 0.21
C ARG A 324 -16.08 -9.48 1.42
N ASP A 325 -15.73 -8.67 2.41
CA ASP A 325 -16.56 -8.46 3.60
C ASP A 325 -17.91 -7.86 3.19
N LEU A 326 -17.91 -6.81 2.36
CA LEU A 326 -19.13 -6.18 1.84
C LEU A 326 -19.94 -7.11 0.94
N SER A 327 -19.28 -7.95 0.13
CA SER A 327 -19.93 -8.97 -0.71
C SER A 327 -20.75 -9.94 0.14
N SER A 328 -20.18 -10.37 1.27
CA SER A 328 -20.83 -11.27 2.22
C SER A 328 -21.92 -10.56 3.03
N GLU A 329 -21.65 -9.37 3.54
CA GLU A 329 -22.59 -8.56 4.35
C GLU A 329 -23.86 -8.20 3.56
N LEU A 330 -23.70 -7.81 2.28
CA LEU A 330 -24.80 -7.37 1.43
C LEU A 330 -25.46 -8.51 0.64
N GLY A 331 -24.89 -9.72 0.67
CA GLY A 331 -25.34 -10.85 -0.14
C GLY A 331 -25.22 -10.61 -1.65
N LYS A 332 -24.19 -9.87 -2.08
CA LYS A 332 -23.93 -9.54 -3.50
C LYS A 332 -22.67 -10.26 -3.97
N GLN A 333 -22.66 -10.80 -5.18
CA GLN A 333 -21.42 -11.34 -5.78
C GLN A 333 -20.63 -10.20 -6.43
N ILE A 334 -19.45 -9.88 -5.89
CA ILE A 334 -18.65 -8.73 -6.33
C ILE A 334 -17.26 -9.18 -6.77
N GLU A 335 -16.85 -8.77 -7.96
CA GLU A 335 -15.49 -8.88 -8.49
C GLU A 335 -14.79 -7.52 -8.41
N LEU A 336 -13.56 -7.50 -7.90
CA LEU A 336 -12.71 -6.31 -7.87
C LEU A 336 -11.57 -6.44 -8.89
N GLU A 337 -11.60 -5.59 -9.92
CA GLU A 337 -10.53 -5.46 -10.90
C GLU A 337 -9.65 -4.26 -10.54
N MET A 338 -8.33 -4.45 -10.46
CA MET A 338 -7.36 -3.38 -10.18
C MET A 338 -6.32 -3.30 -11.30
N HIS A 339 -6.20 -2.12 -11.91
CA HIS A 339 -5.26 -1.88 -13.00
C HIS A 339 -4.34 -0.70 -12.70
N GLY A 340 -3.05 -0.83 -13.05
CA GLY A 340 -2.08 0.26 -12.88
C GLY A 340 -1.63 0.45 -11.43
N ALA A 341 -1.52 -0.62 -10.66
CA ALA A 341 -0.99 -0.60 -9.29
C ALA A 341 0.44 -0.03 -9.19
N ASP A 342 1.20 -0.13 -10.28
CA ASP A 342 2.57 0.38 -10.42
C ASP A 342 2.63 1.89 -10.72
N THR A 343 1.48 2.55 -10.93
CA THR A 343 1.43 4.00 -11.19
C THR A 343 2.00 4.76 -10.00
N GLU A 344 2.97 5.63 -10.24
CA GLU A 344 3.68 6.35 -9.19
C GLU A 344 2.91 7.60 -8.75
N LEU A 345 2.73 7.77 -7.44
CA LEU A 345 2.06 8.91 -6.82
C LEU A 345 2.85 9.38 -5.58
N ASP A 346 2.75 10.68 -5.28
CA ASP A 346 3.36 11.25 -4.08
C ASP A 346 2.84 10.58 -2.79
N ARG A 347 3.74 10.27 -1.87
CA ARG A 347 3.42 9.61 -0.59
C ARG A 347 2.32 10.31 0.22
N GLN A 348 2.34 11.63 0.33
CA GLN A 348 1.35 12.36 1.13
C GLN A 348 -0.01 12.32 0.44
N VAL A 349 -0.03 12.41 -0.89
CA VAL A 349 -1.26 12.20 -1.65
C VAL A 349 -1.78 10.77 -1.49
N LEU A 350 -0.89 9.77 -1.45
CA LEU A 350 -1.26 8.37 -1.18
C LEU A 350 -1.91 8.18 0.18
N ASP A 351 -1.39 8.82 1.22
CA ASP A 351 -1.97 8.73 2.55
C ASP A 351 -3.35 9.40 2.61
N LEU A 352 -3.52 10.55 1.94
CA LEU A 352 -4.78 11.27 1.88
C LEU A 352 -5.86 10.57 1.04
N ILE A 353 -5.48 9.78 0.03
CA ILE A 353 -6.43 9.16 -0.89
C ILE A 353 -6.97 7.80 -0.42
N LYS A 354 -6.33 7.15 0.56
CA LYS A 354 -6.74 5.85 1.12
C LYS A 354 -8.21 5.83 1.58
N ASP A 355 -8.62 6.81 2.37
CA ASP A 355 -9.97 6.88 2.92
C ASP A 355 -11.03 7.22 1.84
N PRO A 356 -10.82 8.24 0.97
CA PRO A 356 -11.70 8.48 -0.17
C PRO A 356 -11.88 7.26 -1.08
N LEU A 357 -10.81 6.52 -1.42
CA LEU A 357 -10.91 5.33 -2.26
C LEU A 357 -11.75 4.25 -1.60
N THR A 358 -11.52 4.02 -0.31
CA THR A 358 -12.30 3.06 0.48
C THR A 358 -13.78 3.41 0.48
N HIS A 359 -14.10 4.69 0.67
CA HIS A 359 -15.49 5.16 0.66
C HIS A 359 -16.13 5.01 -0.73
N MET A 360 -15.41 5.34 -1.80
CA MET A 360 -15.92 5.21 -3.16
C MET A 360 -16.19 3.75 -3.55
N VAL A 361 -15.29 2.83 -3.19
CA VAL A 361 -15.50 1.39 -3.42
C VAL A 361 -16.67 0.86 -2.61
N ARG A 362 -16.80 1.29 -1.35
CA ARG A 362 -17.96 0.97 -0.51
C ARG A 362 -19.26 1.47 -1.14
N ASN A 363 -19.30 2.70 -1.65
CA ASN A 363 -20.48 3.25 -2.32
C ASN A 363 -20.87 2.44 -3.57
N SER A 364 -19.89 2.02 -4.37
CA SER A 364 -20.14 1.11 -5.50
C SER A 364 -20.69 -0.24 -5.05
N ALA A 365 -20.19 -0.81 -3.94
CA ALA A 365 -20.71 -2.07 -3.40
C ALA A 365 -22.12 -1.93 -2.78
N ASP A 366 -22.35 -0.92 -1.94
CA ASP A 366 -23.60 -0.69 -1.19
C ASP A 366 -24.74 -0.24 -2.11
N HIS A 367 -24.49 0.79 -2.93
CA HIS A 367 -25.52 1.49 -3.68
C HIS A 367 -25.42 1.28 -5.19
N GLY A 368 -24.20 1.16 -5.73
CA GLY A 368 -23.98 0.96 -7.17
C GLY A 368 -24.49 -0.41 -7.62
N LEU A 369 -23.94 -1.48 -7.06
CA LEU A 369 -24.26 -2.85 -7.45
C LEU A 369 -25.62 -3.31 -6.93
N GLU A 370 -26.36 -3.96 -7.81
CA GLU A 370 -27.65 -4.60 -7.54
C GLU A 370 -27.45 -5.99 -6.92
N THR A 371 -28.49 -6.55 -6.31
CA THR A 371 -28.44 -7.96 -5.86
C THR A 371 -28.43 -8.92 -7.05
N PRO A 372 -27.94 -10.17 -6.92
CA PRO A 372 -27.89 -11.11 -8.04
C PRO A 372 -29.25 -11.32 -8.72
N ALA A 373 -30.34 -11.34 -7.95
CA ALA A 373 -31.71 -11.46 -8.47
C ALA A 373 -32.15 -10.22 -9.27
N GLU A 374 -31.85 -9.01 -8.79
CA GLU A 374 -32.13 -7.76 -9.51
C GLU A 374 -31.32 -7.64 -10.80
N ARG A 375 -30.06 -8.11 -10.79
CA ARG A 375 -29.18 -8.13 -11.97
C ARG A 375 -29.71 -9.06 -13.04
N LEU A 376 -30.09 -10.28 -12.69
CA LEU A 376 -30.71 -11.24 -13.60
C LEU A 376 -32.01 -10.70 -14.19
N ALA A 377 -32.86 -10.07 -13.37
CA ALA A 377 -34.10 -9.45 -13.83
C ALA A 377 -33.85 -8.33 -14.85
N SER A 378 -32.71 -7.64 -14.74
CA SER A 378 -32.26 -6.59 -15.65
C SER A 378 -31.43 -7.11 -16.84
N GLY A 379 -31.30 -8.44 -16.98
CA GLY A 379 -30.52 -9.08 -18.06
C GLY A 379 -29.00 -8.99 -17.90
N LYS A 380 -28.50 -8.64 -16.71
CA LYS A 380 -27.07 -8.61 -16.37
C LYS A 380 -26.62 -9.95 -15.77
N GLY A 381 -25.31 -10.21 -15.79
CA GLY A 381 -24.73 -11.36 -15.08
C GLY A 381 -24.87 -11.25 -13.56
N GLU A 382 -24.92 -12.39 -12.87
CA GLU A 382 -25.07 -12.45 -11.40
C GLU A 382 -23.96 -11.72 -10.64
N GLN A 383 -22.74 -11.75 -11.19
CA GLN A 383 -21.57 -11.07 -10.65
C GLN A 383 -21.53 -9.59 -11.06
N GLY A 384 -21.40 -8.71 -10.07
CA GLY A 384 -21.08 -7.30 -10.24
C GLY A 384 -19.58 -7.08 -10.29
N THR A 385 -19.13 -6.07 -11.04
CA THR A 385 -17.70 -5.75 -11.18
C THR A 385 -17.46 -4.31 -10.73
N ILE A 386 -16.51 -4.12 -9.83
CA ILE A 386 -15.94 -2.84 -9.45
C ILE A 386 -14.53 -2.79 -10.04
N ARG A 387 -14.24 -1.79 -10.86
CA ARG A 387 -12.94 -1.57 -11.48
C ARG A 387 -12.30 -0.32 -10.90
N LEU A 388 -11.10 -0.48 -10.37
CA LEU A 388 -10.22 0.61 -9.96
C LEU A 388 -9.03 0.65 -10.93
N SER A 389 -8.75 1.82 -11.50
CA SER A 389 -7.68 2.00 -12.47
C SER A 389 -6.91 3.29 -12.19
N ALA A 390 -5.60 3.23 -12.34
CA ALA A 390 -4.72 4.40 -12.25
C ALA A 390 -3.77 4.44 -13.44
N TYR A 391 -3.57 5.62 -14.02
CA TYR A 391 -2.63 5.83 -15.12
C TYR A 391 -2.22 7.30 -15.24
N HIS A 392 -1.09 7.57 -15.90
CA HIS A 392 -0.65 8.94 -16.18
C HIS A 392 -1.22 9.42 -17.52
N GLU A 393 -1.82 10.61 -17.53
CA GLU A 393 -2.32 11.28 -18.74
C GLU A 393 -2.12 12.80 -18.62
N GLY A 394 -1.45 13.41 -19.59
CA GLY A 394 -1.30 14.87 -19.66
C GLY A 394 -0.57 15.51 -18.47
N GLY A 395 0.34 14.80 -17.82
CA GLY A 395 1.01 15.28 -16.60
C GLY A 395 0.17 15.14 -15.32
N HIS A 396 -1.04 14.59 -15.44
CA HIS A 396 -1.89 14.24 -14.31
C HIS A 396 -1.90 12.74 -14.08
N ILE A 397 -2.19 12.35 -12.83
CA ILE A 397 -2.50 10.97 -12.49
C ILE A 397 -4.01 10.87 -12.46
N ILE A 398 -4.54 10.03 -13.35
CA ILE A 398 -5.97 9.77 -13.46
C ILE A 398 -6.27 8.51 -12.68
N ILE A 399 -7.13 8.64 -11.67
CA ILE A 399 -7.63 7.51 -10.88
C ILE A 399 -9.12 7.38 -11.16
N CYS A 400 -9.51 6.25 -11.74
CA CYS A 400 -10.89 5.97 -12.13
C CYS A 400 -11.45 4.80 -11.35
N ILE A 401 -12.63 5.02 -10.77
CA ILE A 401 -13.47 4.00 -10.13
C ILE A 401 -14.71 3.85 -11.01
N ALA A 402 -14.97 2.63 -11.44
CA ALA A 402 -16.14 2.30 -12.24
C ALA A 402 -16.82 1.05 -11.67
N ASP A 403 -18.14 1.01 -11.77
CA ASP A 403 -18.93 -0.19 -11.51
C ASP A 403 -19.92 -0.45 -12.64
N ASN A 404 -20.35 -1.70 -12.78
CA ASN A 404 -21.38 -2.11 -13.75
C ASN A 404 -22.77 -2.25 -13.09
N GLY A 405 -23.04 -1.39 -12.11
CA GLY A 405 -24.26 -1.38 -11.31
C GLY A 405 -25.47 -0.76 -12.01
N ARG A 406 -26.41 -0.25 -11.21
CA ARG A 406 -27.64 0.41 -11.68
C ARG A 406 -27.44 1.84 -12.17
N GLY A 407 -26.26 2.42 -11.92
CA GLY A 407 -25.97 3.83 -12.17
C GLY A 407 -26.69 4.76 -11.20
N LEU A 408 -26.56 6.07 -11.44
CA LEU A 408 -27.23 7.10 -10.63
C LEU A 408 -28.71 7.20 -11.01
N ASN A 409 -29.58 7.32 -10.01
CA ASN A 409 -31.01 7.51 -10.25
C ASN A 409 -31.31 8.99 -10.52
N THR A 410 -31.41 9.33 -11.80
CA THR A 410 -31.61 10.69 -12.29
C THR A 410 -32.82 11.36 -11.63
N GLU A 411 -33.96 10.69 -11.59
CA GLU A 411 -35.21 11.22 -11.03
C GLU A 411 -35.10 11.56 -9.54
N LYS A 412 -34.42 10.72 -8.75
CA LYS A 412 -34.16 11.01 -7.33
C LYS A 412 -33.25 12.21 -7.16
N ILE A 413 -32.23 12.38 -8.02
CA ILE A 413 -31.33 13.54 -7.99
C ILE A 413 -32.12 14.80 -8.33
N LYS A 414 -32.96 14.78 -9.38
CA LYS A 414 -33.85 15.91 -9.74
C LYS A 414 -34.72 16.34 -8.56
N ALA A 415 -35.43 15.39 -7.96
CA ALA A 415 -36.34 15.65 -6.84
C ALA A 415 -35.59 16.28 -5.65
N LYS A 416 -34.39 15.80 -5.36
CA LYS A 416 -33.57 16.31 -4.24
C LYS A 416 -32.96 17.67 -4.54
N ALA A 417 -32.55 17.94 -5.78
CA ALA A 417 -32.05 19.24 -6.21
C ALA A 417 -33.16 20.32 -6.11
N LEU A 418 -34.39 19.98 -6.51
CA LEU A 418 -35.58 20.84 -6.36
C LEU A 418 -35.89 21.11 -4.89
N SER A 419 -35.97 20.06 -4.06
CA SER A 419 -36.30 20.23 -2.63
C SER A 419 -35.23 21.02 -1.87
N SER A 420 -33.98 20.98 -2.33
CA SER A 420 -32.85 21.70 -1.73
C SER A 420 -32.68 23.12 -2.29
N GLY A 421 -33.52 23.54 -3.24
CA GLY A 421 -33.49 24.89 -3.83
C GLY A 421 -32.24 25.19 -4.68
N LEU A 422 -31.50 24.16 -5.10
CA LEU A 422 -30.29 24.33 -5.90
C LEU A 422 -30.59 24.71 -7.36
N VAL A 423 -31.79 24.39 -7.83
CA VAL A 423 -32.22 24.62 -9.21
C VAL A 423 -33.75 24.69 -9.28
N THR A 424 -34.29 25.37 -10.28
CA THR A 424 -35.75 25.45 -10.51
C THR A 424 -36.24 24.38 -11.47
N GLU A 425 -37.54 24.08 -11.45
CA GLU A 425 -38.16 23.07 -12.32
C GLU A 425 -37.96 23.38 -13.81
N ALA A 426 -38.04 24.66 -14.18
CA ALA A 426 -37.81 25.13 -15.55
C ALA A 426 -36.33 25.05 -16.00
N GLU A 427 -35.38 25.07 -15.07
CA GLU A 427 -33.95 24.87 -15.36
C GLU A 427 -33.64 23.38 -15.51
N LEU A 428 -34.24 22.53 -14.66
CA LEU A 428 -34.08 21.08 -14.71
C LEU A 428 -34.56 20.44 -16.02
N GLU A 429 -35.66 20.93 -16.59
CA GLU A 429 -36.15 20.48 -17.91
C GLU A 429 -35.19 20.76 -19.06
N LYS A 430 -34.29 21.75 -18.89
CA LYS A 430 -33.30 22.13 -19.91
C LYS A 430 -31.95 21.46 -19.72
N MET A 431 -31.73 20.78 -18.58
CA MET A 431 -30.48 20.13 -18.26
C MET A 431 -30.42 18.72 -18.86
N SER A 432 -29.27 18.40 -19.44
CA SER A 432 -28.94 17.03 -19.82
C SER A 432 -28.72 16.14 -18.59
N GLU A 433 -28.82 14.84 -18.77
CA GLU A 433 -28.59 13.85 -17.69
C GLU A 433 -27.23 14.03 -17.01
N ALA A 434 -26.18 14.27 -17.81
CA ALA A 434 -24.83 14.53 -17.30
C ALA A 434 -24.72 15.81 -16.47
N GLN A 435 -25.54 16.83 -16.77
CA GLN A 435 -25.60 18.06 -15.96
C GLN A 435 -26.37 17.83 -14.67
N ILE A 436 -27.40 16.97 -14.69
CA ILE A 436 -28.17 16.61 -13.49
C ILE A 436 -27.30 15.80 -12.53
N HIS A 437 -26.46 14.90 -13.02
CA HIS A 437 -25.53 14.12 -12.18
C HIS A 437 -24.39 14.93 -11.53
N LYS A 438 -24.31 16.25 -11.75
CA LYS A 438 -23.37 17.14 -11.05
C LYS A 438 -23.92 17.74 -9.75
N PHE A 439 -25.22 17.57 -9.49
CA PHE A 439 -25.82 17.86 -8.19
C PHE A 439 -25.63 16.67 -7.25
#